data_AF-A0A1I2G5A9-F1
#
_entry.id   AF-A0A1I2G5A9-F1
#
_cell.length_a   1.000
_cell.length_b   1.000
_cell.length_c   1.000
_cell.angle_alpha   90.00
_cell.angle_beta   90.00
_cell.angle_gamma   90.00
#
_symmetry.space_group_name_H-M   'P 1'
#
loop_
_entity.id
_entity.type
_entity.pdbx_description
1 polymer ?
#
loop_
_entity_poly.entity_id
_entity_poly.type
_entity_poly.pdbx_seq_one_letter_code
_entity_poly.pdbx_strand_id
1 'polypeptide(L)' 'MAFSWNEIKDRALRFSKEWENTTNEEADAKCFLDIFFDVFGISLKKMETFENKVKELSPS' A
#
# COMPACT_ATOMS: atom_id res chain seq x y z
N MET A 1 -4.11 -0.52 -17.08
CA MET A 1 -5.47 -0.01 -16.87
C MET A 1 -5.57 0.45 -15.43
N ALA A 2 -6.01 1.67 -15.15
CA ALA A 2 -6.18 2.14 -13.76
C ALA A 2 -7.37 1.41 -13.13
N PHE A 3 -7.29 1.07 -11.85
CA PHE A 3 -8.41 0.45 -11.14
C PHE A 3 -9.62 1.38 -11.11
N SER A 4 -10.81 0.82 -11.28
CA SER A 4 -12.06 1.57 -11.15
C SER A 4 -12.32 1.90 -9.68
N TRP A 5 -13.00 3.02 -9.42
CA TRP A 5 -13.40 3.43 -8.06
C TRP A 5 -14.20 2.35 -7.31
N ASN A 6 -14.99 1.55 -8.03
CA ASN A 6 -15.71 0.42 -7.44
C ASN A 6 -14.76 -0.66 -6.92
N GLU A 7 -13.67 -0.90 -7.63
CA GLU A 7 -12.69 -1.94 -7.30
C GLU A 7 -11.82 -1.53 -6.11
N ILE A 8 -11.45 -0.25 -6.03
CA ILE A 8 -10.75 0.32 -4.86
C ILE A 8 -11.63 0.20 -3.61
N LYS A 9 -12.93 0.51 -3.72
CA LYS A 9 -13.87 0.39 -2.60
C LYS A 9 -14.03 -1.05 -2.12
N ASP A 10 -14.16 -2.00 -3.03
CA ASP A 10 -14.29 -3.42 -2.69
C ASP A 10 -13.05 -3.95 -1.95
N ARG A 11 -11.87 -3.61 -2.47
CA ARG A 11 -10.58 -3.96 -1.85
C ARG A 11 -10.39 -3.32 -0.49
N ALA A 12 -10.74 -2.04 -0.34
CA ALA A 12 -10.65 -1.32 0.94
C ALA A 12 -11.59 -1.95 1.98
N LEU A 13 -12.80 -2.35 1.58
CA LEU A 13 -13.75 -3.01 2.48
C LEU A 13 -13.23 -4.38 2.92
N ARG A 14 -12.67 -5.16 2.00
CA ARG A 14 -12.06 -6.45 2.31
C ARG A 14 -10.86 -6.30 3.24
N PHE A 15 -9.97 -5.34 2.96
CA PHE A 15 -8.84 -5.00 3.81
C PHE A 15 -9.28 -4.70 5.25
N SER A 16 -10.26 -3.81 5.41
CA SER A 16 -10.77 -3.43 6.73
C SER A 16 -11.32 -4.62 7.51
N LYS A 17 -11.96 -5.59 6.84
CA LYS A 17 -12.51 -6.80 7.48
C LYS A 17 -11.45 -7.81 7.85
N GLU A 18 -10.49 -8.07 6.95
CA GLU A 18 -9.38 -9.00 7.21
C GLU A 18 -8.50 -8.50 8.37
N TRP A 19 -8.33 -7.19 8.47
CA TRP A 19 -7.53 -6.56 9.52
C TRP A 19 -8.31 -6.20 10.79
N GLU A 20 -9.65 -6.30 10.80
CA GLU A 20 -10.50 -5.99 11.96
C GLU A 20 -10.18 -6.87 13.18
N ASN A 21 -9.82 -8.13 12.95
CA ASN A 21 -9.52 -9.11 14.00
C ASN A 21 -8.02 -9.39 14.14
N THR A 22 -7.16 -8.75 13.33
CA THR A 22 -5.71 -8.87 13.44
C THR A 22 -5.22 -7.94 14.55
N THR A 23 -4.81 -8.54 15.66
CA THR A 23 -4.25 -7.83 16.83
C THR A 23 -2.83 -8.31 17.12
N ASN A 24 -2.04 -8.63 16.09
CA ASN A 24 -0.68 -9.16 16.28
C ASN A 24 0.34 -8.02 16.18
N GLU A 25 0.79 -7.59 17.36
CA GLU A 25 1.82 -6.58 17.55
C GLU A 25 3.14 -7.01 16.85
N GLU A 26 3.73 -6.07 16.12
CA GLU A 26 5.11 -6.10 15.57
C GLU A 26 5.43 -7.01 14.36
N ALA A 27 4.89 -8.23 14.24
CA ALA A 27 5.33 -9.15 13.18
C ALA A 27 4.87 -8.77 11.76
N ASP A 28 3.78 -8.01 11.62
CA ASP A 28 3.08 -7.83 10.34
C ASP A 28 3.05 -6.38 9.81
N ALA A 29 3.72 -5.43 10.46
CA ALA A 29 3.67 -4.02 10.07
C ALA A 29 4.22 -3.75 8.65
N LYS A 30 5.21 -4.53 8.20
CA LYS A 30 5.68 -4.50 6.80
C LYS A 30 4.64 -5.09 5.83
N CYS A 31 3.88 -6.09 6.26
CA CYS A 31 2.81 -6.70 5.48
C CYS A 31 1.60 -5.77 5.36
N PHE A 32 1.27 -5.04 6.44
CA PHE A 32 0.17 -4.08 6.48
C PHE A 32 0.27 -3.04 5.36
N LEU A 33 1.43 -2.39 5.23
CA LEU A 33 1.63 -1.34 4.24
C LEU A 33 1.59 -1.90 2.82
N ASP A 34 2.19 -3.07 2.57
CA ASP A 34 2.14 -3.71 1.24
C ASP A 34 0.70 -4.02 0.81
N ILE A 35 -0.09 -4.65 1.70
CA ILE A 35 -1.49 -5.00 1.43
C ILE A 35 -2.36 -3.73 1.34
N PHE A 36 -2.08 -2.70 2.14
CA PHE A 36 -2.78 -1.42 2.05
C PHE A 36 -2.54 -0.72 0.70
N PHE A 37 -1.29 -0.70 0.20
CA PHE A 37 -1.00 -0.08 -1.10
C PHE A 37 -1.55 -0.89 -2.28
N ASP A 38 -1.70 -2.21 -2.12
CA ASP A 38 -2.37 -3.07 -3.11
C ASP A 38 -3.86 -2.71 -3.33
N VAL A 39 -4.55 -2.19 -2.30
CA VAL A 39 -5.92 -1.65 -2.43
C VAL A 39 -6.02 -0.60 -3.53
N PHE A 40 -4.96 0.21 -3.69
CA PHE A 40 -4.85 1.25 -4.70
C PHE A 40 -4.15 0.78 -5.98
N GLY A 41 -3.67 -0.46 -6.03
CA GLY A 41 -2.86 -0.97 -7.12
C GLY A 41 -1.47 -0.36 -7.18
N ILE A 42 -0.97 0.14 -6.05
CA ILE A 42 0.36 0.74 -5.94
C ILE A 42 1.29 -0.36 -5.43
N SER A 43 2.15 -0.89 -6.29
CA SER A 43 3.20 -1.80 -5.83
C SER A 43 4.35 -1.02 -5.18
N LEU A 44 4.95 -1.55 -4.12
CA LEU A 44 6.16 -1.00 -3.46
C LEU A 44 7.27 -0.64 -4.46
N LYS A 45 7.40 -1.38 -5.56
CA LYS A 45 8.34 -1.09 -6.67
C LYS A 45 8.18 0.31 -7.27
N LYS A 46 6.95 0.83 -7.30
CA LYS A 46 6.64 2.19 -7.77
C LYS A 46 7.02 3.24 -6.73
N MET A 47 6.86 2.93 -5.44
CA MET A 47 7.37 3.76 -4.35
C MET A 47 8.90 3.79 -4.33
N GLU A 48 9.58 2.66 -4.52
CA GLU A 48 11.04 2.59 -4.60
C GLU A 48 11.59 3.45 -5.75
N THR A 49 10.91 3.44 -6.90
CA THR A 49 11.23 4.33 -8.02
C THR A 49 11.00 5.81 -7.65
N PHE A 50 9.99 6.09 -6.82
CA PHE A 50 9.69 7.45 -6.35
C PHE A 50 10.71 7.93 -5.31
N GLU A 51 11.08 7.11 -4.33
CA GLU A 51 12.15 7.40 -3.36
C GLU A 51 13.49 7.66 -4.04
N ASN A 52 13.88 6.82 -5.01
CA ASN A 52 15.09 7.04 -5.79
C ASN A 52 15.04 8.36 -6.57
N LYS A 53 13.90 8.70 -7.15
CA LYS A 53 13.73 9.95 -7.89
C LYS A 53 13.71 11.18 -6.99
N VAL A 54 13.20 11.06 -5.76
CA VAL A 54 13.25 12.14 -4.76
C VAL A 54 14.68 12.36 -4.26
N LYS A 55 15.48 11.30 -4.06
CA LYS A 55 16.91 11.44 -3.72
C LYS A 55 17.72 12.16 -4.80
N GLU A 56 17.44 11.91 -6.06
CA GLU A 56 18.09 12.59 -7.20
C GLU A 56 17.66 14.07 -7.31
N LEU A 57 16.49 14.44 -6.77
CA LEU A 57 15.92 15.79 -6.82
C LEU A 57 16.16 16.61 -5.55
N SER A 58 16.78 16.04 -4.51
CA SER A 58 17.27 16.78 -3.35
C SER A 58 18.71 17.22 -3.62
N PRO A 59 18.95 18.46 -4.11
CA PRO A 59 20.30 18.99 -4.16
C PRO A 59 20.77 19.21 -2.72
N SER A 60 21.88 18.55 -2.37
CA SER A 60 22.67 18.83 -1.18
C SER A 60 23.24 20.25 -1.20
#